data_AF-A0A947Y2F3-F1
#
_entry.id   AF-A0A947Y2F3-F1
#
_cell.length_a   1.000
_cell.length_b   1.000
_cell.length_c   1.000
_cell.angle_alpha   90.00
_cell.angle_beta   90.00
_cell.angle_gamma   90.00
#
_symmetry.space_group_name_H-M   'P 1'
#
loop_
_entity.id
_entity.type
_entity.pdbx_description
1 polymer ?
#
loop_
_entity_poly.entity_id
_entity_poly.type
_entity_poly.pdbx_seq_one_letter_code
_entity_poly.pdbx_strand_id
1 'polypeptide(L)'
;MKKIERALISLTDKSGIEGFARELEQLGIEILSTGGTAKKMRDNDIKVKDVSEFTGFPEMLDGRVKTLHPKVHGGILAQKTNPDHLKQMQEHGLQPIDLVAVNLYAFEKTVANPACTLGEAIENIDIGGPTMLRSSAKNFQDVTVIVDPADYPQVLAEIKATGNTTLKTRFRLAVKVFALTSTYDTAIVKWLNTVDVETNPYFK
;
A
#
# COMPACT_ATOMS: atom_id res chain seq x y z
N MET A 1 -12.97 -16.69 -9.74
CA MET A 1 -12.37 -15.97 -8.58
C MET A 1 -13.45 -15.17 -7.90
N LYS A 2 -13.39 -15.02 -6.58
CA LYS A 2 -14.38 -14.24 -5.83
C LYS A 2 -14.31 -12.76 -6.22
N LYS A 3 -15.42 -12.04 -6.08
CA LYS A 3 -15.50 -10.58 -6.30
C LYS A 3 -14.50 -9.86 -5.38
N ILE A 4 -13.99 -8.71 -5.79
CA ILE A 4 -13.27 -7.80 -4.89
C ILE A 4 -14.29 -7.26 -3.89
N GLU A 5 -14.01 -7.44 -2.59
CA GLU A 5 -14.86 -7.00 -1.49
C GLU A 5 -14.19 -5.92 -0.66
N ARG A 6 -12.85 -5.89 -0.62
CA ARG A 6 -12.09 -4.94 0.21
C ARG A 6 -10.86 -4.37 -0.48
N ALA A 7 -10.72 -3.06 -0.42
CA ALA A 7 -9.57 -2.31 -0.90
C ALA A 7 -8.83 -1.62 0.26
N LEU A 8 -7.50 -1.72 0.30
CA LEU A 8 -6.64 -0.96 1.21
C LEU A 8 -5.90 0.11 0.40
N ILE A 9 -6.11 1.38 0.72
CA ILE A 9 -5.55 2.51 -0.03
C ILE A 9 -4.74 3.41 0.90
N SER A 10 -3.46 3.61 0.59
CA SER A 10 -2.55 4.47 1.36
C SER A 10 -1.59 5.20 0.43
N LEU A 11 -1.82 6.49 0.21
CA LEU A 11 -1.15 7.26 -0.84
C LEU A 11 -0.43 8.49 -0.30
N THR A 12 0.80 8.69 -0.76
CA THR A 12 1.51 9.97 -0.62
C THR A 12 0.97 10.95 -1.65
N ASP A 13 1.03 10.60 -2.95
CA ASP A 13 0.36 11.33 -4.03
C ASP A 13 -1.10 10.90 -4.15
N LYS A 14 -2.03 11.83 -3.96
CA LYS A 14 -3.48 11.58 -3.93
C LYS A 14 -4.15 11.92 -5.25
N SER A 15 -3.38 12.11 -6.32
CA SER A 15 -3.91 12.39 -7.65
C SER A 15 -4.90 11.30 -8.11
N GLY A 16 -6.09 11.72 -8.54
CA GLY A 16 -7.14 10.83 -9.05
C GLY A 16 -7.84 9.94 -8.01
N ILE A 17 -7.48 10.01 -6.72
CA ILE A 17 -8.04 9.08 -5.71
C ILE A 17 -9.55 9.24 -5.51
N GLU A 18 -10.07 10.46 -5.62
CA GLU A 18 -11.50 10.73 -5.38
C GLU A 18 -12.38 9.98 -6.37
N GLY A 19 -12.03 10.04 -7.66
CA GLY A 19 -12.75 9.31 -8.71
C GLY A 19 -12.60 7.80 -8.55
N PHE A 20 -11.38 7.32 -8.30
CA PHE A 20 -11.12 5.89 -8.12
C PHE A 20 -11.88 5.32 -6.91
N ALA A 21 -11.79 5.98 -5.75
CA ALA A 21 -12.43 5.53 -4.51
C ALA A 21 -13.96 5.58 -4.60
N ARG A 22 -14.53 6.60 -5.24
CA ARG A 22 -15.99 6.69 -5.45
C ARG A 22 -16.52 5.55 -6.31
N GLU A 23 -15.79 5.17 -7.34
CA GLU A 23 -16.14 4.03 -8.20
C GLU A 23 -16.08 2.70 -7.42
N LEU A 24 -15.06 2.51 -6.58
CA LEU A 24 -14.98 1.34 -5.69
C LEU A 24 -16.16 1.30 -4.70
N GLU A 25 -16.50 2.42 -4.08
CA GLU A 25 -17.64 2.54 -3.17
C GLU A 25 -18.97 2.20 -3.87
N GLN A 26 -19.20 2.71 -5.07
CA GLN A 26 -20.40 2.40 -5.88
C GLN A 26 -20.51 0.91 -6.24
N LEU A 27 -19.37 0.23 -6.36
CA LEU A 27 -19.32 -1.23 -6.58
C LEU A 27 -19.55 -2.05 -5.30
N GLY A 28 -19.71 -1.38 -4.15
CA GLY A 28 -19.92 -1.98 -2.84
C GLY A 28 -18.63 -2.53 -2.22
N ILE A 29 -17.46 -2.01 -2.62
CA ILE A 29 -16.16 -2.43 -2.09
C ILE A 29 -15.86 -1.62 -0.83
N GLU A 30 -15.57 -2.29 0.28
CA GLU A 30 -15.15 -1.64 1.52
C GLU A 30 -13.75 -1.04 1.36
N ILE A 31 -13.61 0.25 1.66
CA ILE A 31 -12.33 0.96 1.58
C ILE A 31 -11.72 1.09 2.98
N LEU A 32 -10.53 0.54 3.14
CA LEU A 32 -9.64 0.78 4.27
C LEU A 32 -8.62 1.86 3.91
N SER A 33 -8.37 2.80 4.82
CA SER A 33 -7.30 3.79 4.62
C SER A 33 -6.75 4.32 5.95
N THR A 34 -5.75 5.18 5.88
CA THR A 34 -5.08 5.78 7.04
C THR A 34 -4.66 7.23 6.75
N GLY A 35 -4.54 8.02 7.81
CA GLY A 35 -3.99 9.37 7.80
C GLY A 35 -4.61 10.29 6.75
N GLY A 36 -3.75 11.04 6.05
CA GLY A 36 -4.19 12.02 5.05
C GLY A 36 -4.95 11.43 3.85
N THR A 37 -4.82 10.12 3.57
CA THR A 37 -5.58 9.47 2.50
C THR A 37 -7.03 9.28 2.90
N ALA A 38 -7.27 8.75 4.10
CA ALA A 38 -8.61 8.61 4.67
C ALA A 38 -9.30 9.98 4.81
N LYS A 39 -8.58 10.99 5.30
CA LYS A 39 -9.10 12.36 5.41
C LYS A 39 -9.56 12.89 4.05
N LYS A 40 -8.73 12.76 3.00
CA LYS A 40 -9.07 13.25 1.65
C LYS A 40 -10.33 12.58 1.08
N MET A 41 -10.55 11.30 1.37
CA MET A 41 -11.77 10.59 0.98
C MET A 41 -13.00 11.10 1.75
N ARG A 42 -12.89 11.26 3.07
CA ARG A 42 -13.97 11.79 3.93
C ARG A 42 -14.37 13.22 3.55
N ASP A 43 -13.39 14.07 3.26
CA ASP A 43 -13.61 15.45 2.80
C ASP A 43 -14.40 15.50 1.47
N ASN A 44 -14.55 14.37 0.77
CA ASN A 44 -15.33 14.21 -0.46
C ASN A 44 -16.53 13.26 -0.29
N ASP A 45 -16.99 13.02 0.94
CA ASP A 45 -18.15 12.17 1.25
C ASP A 45 -18.01 10.70 0.80
N ILE A 46 -16.78 10.18 0.72
CA ILE A 46 -16.51 8.77 0.41
C ILE A 46 -16.35 8.00 1.73
N LYS A 47 -17.12 6.91 1.89
CA LYS A 47 -17.02 6.04 3.07
C LYS A 47 -15.67 5.35 3.11
N VAL A 48 -14.99 5.50 4.23
CA VAL A 48 -13.70 4.89 4.49
C VAL A 48 -13.58 4.49 5.95
N LYS A 49 -13.15 3.25 6.15
CA LYS A 49 -12.83 2.67 7.44
C LYS A 49 -11.36 2.87 7.74
N ASP A 50 -11.03 3.32 8.95
CA ASP A 50 -9.63 3.47 9.33
C ASP A 50 -8.97 2.09 9.51
N VAL A 51 -7.71 1.98 9.09
CA VAL A 51 -6.90 0.77 9.31
C VAL A 51 -6.85 0.43 10.80
N SER A 52 -6.79 1.42 11.70
CA SER A 52 -6.79 1.19 13.15
C SER A 52 -8.09 0.55 13.65
N GLU A 53 -9.23 0.89 13.06
CA GLU A 53 -10.51 0.24 13.35
C GLU A 53 -10.52 -1.21 12.84
N PHE A 54 -9.96 -1.45 11.64
CA PHE A 54 -9.83 -2.78 11.07
C PHE A 54 -8.88 -3.68 11.88
N THR A 55 -7.73 -3.15 12.32
CA THR A 55 -6.75 -3.92 13.07
C THR A 55 -7.14 -4.04 14.55
N GLY A 56 -7.83 -3.05 15.10
CA GLY A 56 -8.00 -2.85 16.54
C GLY A 56 -6.74 -2.31 17.22
N PHE A 57 -5.80 -1.76 16.44
CA PHE A 57 -4.50 -1.26 16.94
C PHE A 57 -4.29 0.19 16.47
N PRO A 58 -3.95 1.13 17.39
CA PRO A 58 -3.77 2.53 17.02
C PRO A 58 -2.51 2.73 16.18
N GLU A 59 -2.43 3.88 15.51
CA GLU A 59 -1.18 4.34 14.92
C GLU A 59 -0.18 4.72 16.03
N MET A 60 1.07 4.27 15.90
CA MET A 60 2.10 4.45 16.93
C MET A 60 3.42 4.93 16.32
N LEU A 61 4.28 5.47 17.19
CA LEU A 61 5.67 5.87 16.86
C LEU A 61 5.71 6.86 15.69
N ASP A 62 4.93 7.94 15.79
CA ASP A 62 4.82 9.01 14.78
C ASP A 62 4.48 8.48 13.38
N GLY A 63 3.63 7.46 13.33
CA GLY A 63 3.13 6.87 12.08
C GLY A 63 4.03 5.81 11.45
N ARG A 64 5.16 5.47 12.09
CA ARG A 64 6.04 4.37 11.68
C ARG A 64 5.35 3.01 11.74
N VAL A 65 4.45 2.82 12.72
CA VAL A 65 3.71 1.56 12.91
C VAL A 65 2.22 1.83 12.79
N LYS A 66 1.70 1.58 11.58
CA LYS A 66 0.26 1.73 11.24
C LYS A 66 -0.31 0.51 10.51
N THR A 67 0.41 -0.02 9.52
CA THR A 67 -0.07 -1.11 8.64
C THR A 67 0.70 -2.40 8.81
N LEU A 68 1.79 -2.40 9.60
CA LEU A 68 2.62 -3.57 9.92
C LEU A 68 1.90 -4.46 10.96
N HIS A 69 0.77 -5.04 10.55
CA HIS A 69 -0.11 -5.79 11.44
C HIS A 69 -0.56 -7.11 10.79
N PRO A 70 -0.67 -8.23 11.55
CA PRO A 70 -1.11 -9.52 11.00
C PRO A 70 -2.48 -9.49 10.34
N LYS A 71 -3.44 -8.70 10.83
CA LYS A 71 -4.74 -8.53 10.16
C LYS A 71 -4.63 -7.91 8.76
N VAL A 72 -3.67 -7.02 8.53
CA VAL A 72 -3.41 -6.43 7.21
C VAL A 72 -2.69 -7.46 6.34
N HIS A 73 -1.52 -7.93 6.75
CA HIS A 73 -0.70 -8.80 5.91
C HIS A 73 -1.26 -10.21 5.77
N GLY A 74 -1.95 -10.75 6.77
CA GLY A 74 -2.68 -12.01 6.68
C GLY A 74 -3.88 -11.91 5.74
N GLY A 75 -4.58 -10.77 5.72
CA GLY A 75 -5.63 -10.48 4.74
C GLY A 75 -5.12 -10.39 3.30
N ILE A 76 -3.88 -9.91 3.11
CA ILE A 76 -3.21 -9.79 1.80
C ILE A 76 -2.59 -11.12 1.35
N LEU A 77 -1.90 -11.84 2.24
CA LEU A 77 -1.04 -12.98 1.88
C LEU A 77 -1.74 -14.34 1.89
N ALA A 78 -2.94 -14.43 2.45
CA ALA A 78 -3.68 -15.68 2.44
C ALA A 78 -4.03 -16.09 1.00
N GLN A 79 -3.74 -17.34 0.66
CA GLN A 79 -4.11 -17.92 -0.63
C GLN A 79 -5.53 -18.42 -0.54
N LYS A 80 -6.42 -17.90 -1.37
CA LYS A 80 -7.87 -18.17 -1.27
C LYS A 80 -8.24 -19.57 -1.75
N THR A 81 -7.34 -20.25 -2.44
CA THR A 81 -7.48 -21.64 -2.88
C THR A 81 -6.84 -22.64 -1.91
N ASN A 82 -6.14 -22.18 -0.87
CA ASN A 82 -5.50 -23.05 0.11
C ASN A 82 -6.41 -23.21 1.34
N PRO A 83 -6.96 -24.42 1.61
CA PRO A 83 -7.89 -24.63 2.71
C PRO A 83 -7.27 -24.40 4.09
N ASP A 84 -5.97 -24.66 4.26
CA ASP A 84 -5.29 -24.43 5.55
C ASP A 84 -5.16 -22.93 5.85
N HIS A 85 -4.89 -22.11 4.83
CA HIS A 85 -4.87 -20.66 4.99
C HIS A 85 -6.25 -20.13 5.34
N LEU A 86 -7.32 -20.61 4.69
CA LEU A 86 -8.69 -20.21 5.00
C LEU A 86 -9.08 -20.57 6.44
N LYS A 87 -8.67 -21.75 6.92
CA LYS A 87 -8.89 -22.18 8.30
C LYS A 87 -8.17 -21.24 9.27
N GLN A 88 -6.88 -20.96 9.05
CA GLN A 88 -6.12 -20.03 9.88
C GLN A 88 -6.72 -18.61 9.89
N MET A 89 -7.20 -18.13 8.74
CA MET A 89 -7.89 -16.84 8.67
C MET A 89 -9.13 -16.82 9.55
N GLN A 90 -9.96 -17.87 9.50
CA GLN A 90 -11.14 -17.97 10.33
C GLN A 90 -10.80 -18.04 11.82
N GLU A 91 -9.82 -18.88 12.20
CA GLU A 91 -9.38 -19.07 13.59
C GLU A 91 -8.84 -17.77 14.22
N HIS A 92 -8.15 -16.95 13.43
CA HIS A 92 -7.54 -15.71 13.90
C HIS A 92 -8.32 -14.44 13.55
N GLY A 93 -9.54 -14.57 13.00
CA GLY A 93 -10.39 -13.44 12.63
C GLY A 93 -9.76 -12.53 11.57
N LEU A 94 -8.98 -13.10 10.65
CA LEU A 94 -8.39 -12.38 9.52
C LEU A 94 -9.43 -12.24 8.40
N GLN A 95 -9.51 -11.05 7.83
CA GLN A 95 -10.41 -10.74 6.72
C GLN A 95 -9.60 -10.47 5.45
N PRO A 96 -10.07 -10.93 4.27
CA PRO A 96 -9.32 -10.78 3.02
C PRO A 96 -9.22 -9.30 2.60
N ILE A 97 -8.09 -8.95 1.99
CA ILE A 97 -7.88 -7.67 1.31
C ILE A 97 -7.55 -8.00 -0.14
N ASP A 98 -8.43 -7.60 -1.07
CA ASP A 98 -8.40 -8.05 -2.46
C ASP A 98 -7.75 -7.04 -3.40
N LEU A 99 -7.73 -5.77 -3.00
CA LEU A 99 -7.11 -4.67 -3.73
C LEU A 99 -6.23 -3.86 -2.79
N VAL A 100 -5.03 -3.51 -3.24
CA VAL A 100 -4.11 -2.62 -2.52
C VAL A 100 -3.63 -1.53 -3.46
N ALA A 101 -3.85 -0.27 -3.10
CA ALA A 101 -3.35 0.89 -3.84
C ALA A 101 -2.40 1.72 -2.96
N VAL A 102 -1.11 1.72 -3.31
CA VAL A 102 -0.05 2.37 -2.52
C VAL A 102 0.97 2.96 -3.48
N ASN A 103 1.41 4.20 -3.24
CA ASN A 103 2.52 4.79 -4.00
C ASN A 103 3.66 5.24 -3.08
N LEU A 104 4.89 5.18 -3.60
CA LEU A 104 6.12 5.55 -2.91
C LEU A 104 6.66 6.81 -3.59
N TYR A 105 6.68 7.95 -2.89
CA TYR A 105 7.14 9.21 -3.48
C TYR A 105 7.94 10.11 -2.52
N ALA A 106 8.12 9.70 -1.27
CA ALA A 106 8.72 10.59 -0.28
C ALA A 106 10.25 10.65 -0.39
N PHE A 107 10.94 9.51 -0.50
CA PHE A 107 12.38 9.48 -0.27
C PHE A 107 13.19 10.30 -1.30
N GLU A 108 13.11 9.99 -2.59
CA GLU A 108 13.87 10.70 -3.63
C GLU A 108 13.60 12.21 -3.65
N LYS A 109 12.36 12.60 -3.39
CA LYS A 109 11.97 14.01 -3.32
C LYS A 109 12.56 14.70 -2.10
N THR A 110 12.58 14.04 -0.94
CA THR A 110 13.19 14.56 0.29
C THR A 110 14.69 14.75 0.11
N VAL A 111 15.38 13.73 -0.41
CA VAL A 111 16.84 13.77 -0.54
C VAL A 111 17.35 14.61 -1.72
N ALA A 112 16.45 15.05 -2.62
CA ALA A 112 16.77 16.02 -3.65
C ALA A 112 17.07 17.43 -3.08
N ASN A 113 16.66 17.71 -1.84
CA ASN A 113 17.06 18.92 -1.14
C ASN A 113 18.56 18.83 -0.76
N PRO A 114 19.44 19.72 -1.25
CA PRO A 114 20.86 19.71 -0.91
C PRO A 114 21.15 19.90 0.59
N ALA A 115 20.20 20.45 1.34
CA ALA A 115 20.29 20.63 2.79
C ALA A 115 19.75 19.45 3.60
N CYS A 116 19.28 18.37 2.95
CA CYS A 116 18.74 17.20 3.65
C CYS A 116 19.80 16.57 4.57
N THR A 117 19.47 16.49 5.85
CA THR A 117 20.30 15.84 6.86
C THR A 117 20.12 14.32 6.85
N LEU A 118 21.01 13.58 7.53
CA LEU A 118 20.86 12.14 7.75
C LEU A 118 19.59 11.81 8.55
N GLY A 119 19.28 12.58 9.59
CA GLY A 119 18.05 12.39 10.35
C GLY A 119 16.81 12.51 9.47
N GLU A 120 16.71 13.58 8.67
CA GLU A 120 15.58 13.78 7.76
C GLU A 120 15.46 12.68 6.70
N ALA A 121 16.59 12.23 6.13
CA ALA A 121 16.58 11.14 5.16
C ALA A 121 16.08 9.83 5.80
N ILE A 122 16.55 9.48 7.00
CA ILE A 122 16.14 8.26 7.72
C ILE A 122 14.65 8.30 8.07
N GLU A 123 14.12 9.44 8.53
CA GLU A 123 12.68 9.57 8.83
C GLU A 123 11.79 9.40 7.58
N ASN A 124 12.33 9.65 6.39
CA ASN A 124 11.59 9.55 5.13
C ASN A 124 11.75 8.17 4.44
N ILE A 125 12.40 7.21 5.08
CA ILE A 125 12.42 5.81 4.63
C ILE A 125 11.10 5.14 5.05
N ASP A 126 10.28 4.79 4.07
CA ASP A 126 9.00 4.11 4.27
C ASP A 126 9.23 2.60 4.45
N ILE A 127 8.69 2.05 5.53
CA ILE A 127 8.70 0.61 5.81
C ILE A 127 7.35 -0.02 5.45
N GLY A 128 6.25 0.65 5.79
CA GLY A 128 4.91 0.10 5.63
C GLY A 128 4.50 0.00 4.16
N GLY A 129 4.78 1.03 3.37
CA GLY A 129 4.48 1.10 1.95
C GLY A 129 5.11 -0.04 1.15
N PRO A 130 6.46 -0.18 1.14
CA PRO A 130 7.13 -1.30 0.48
C PRO A 130 6.68 -2.67 0.98
N THR A 131 6.43 -2.83 2.28
CA THR A 131 5.95 -4.11 2.85
C THR A 131 4.57 -4.49 2.30
N MET A 132 3.61 -3.55 2.27
CA MET A 132 2.28 -3.78 1.71
C MET A 132 2.34 -4.07 0.20
N LEU A 133 3.17 -3.33 -0.53
CA LEU A 133 3.36 -3.52 -1.96
C LEU A 133 3.92 -4.91 -2.27
N ARG A 134 5.03 -5.30 -1.63
CA ARG A 134 5.68 -6.60 -1.86
C ARG A 134 4.79 -7.77 -1.44
N SER A 135 4.06 -7.66 -0.33
CA SER A 135 3.12 -8.70 0.09
C SER A 135 1.97 -8.89 -0.92
N SER A 136 1.44 -7.78 -1.45
CA SER A 136 0.37 -7.81 -2.45
C SER A 136 0.86 -8.37 -3.80
N ALA A 137 2.03 -7.93 -4.26
CA ALA A 137 2.63 -8.41 -5.49
C ALA A 137 3.04 -9.89 -5.42
N LYS A 138 3.53 -10.37 -4.27
CA LYS A 138 3.78 -11.80 -4.04
C LYS A 138 2.50 -12.61 -4.21
N ASN A 139 1.36 -12.10 -3.71
CA ASN A 139 0.08 -12.79 -3.78
C ASN A 139 -0.80 -12.34 -4.97
N PHE A 140 -0.20 -11.98 -6.11
CA PHE A 140 -0.91 -11.51 -7.30
C PHE A 140 -1.96 -12.50 -7.83
N GLN A 141 -1.89 -13.78 -7.44
CA GLN A 141 -2.92 -14.75 -7.76
C GLN A 141 -4.30 -14.29 -7.25
N ASP A 142 -4.34 -13.70 -6.05
CA ASP A 142 -5.56 -13.35 -5.30
C ASP A 142 -5.74 -11.86 -5.00
N VAL A 143 -4.69 -11.04 -5.16
CA VAL A 143 -4.69 -9.61 -4.82
C VAL A 143 -4.29 -8.73 -6.01
N THR A 144 -5.09 -7.70 -6.28
CA THR A 144 -4.76 -6.64 -7.24
C THR A 144 -3.95 -5.55 -6.53
N VAL A 145 -2.76 -5.24 -7.02
CA VAL A 145 -1.92 -4.17 -6.45
C VAL A 145 -1.78 -3.02 -7.44
N ILE A 146 -1.84 -1.77 -7.00
CA ILE A 146 -1.71 -0.59 -7.86
C ILE A 146 -0.71 0.38 -7.24
N VAL A 147 0.25 0.83 -8.05
CA VAL A 147 1.28 1.83 -7.65
C VAL A 147 1.17 3.16 -8.37
N ASP A 148 0.34 3.23 -9.41
CA ASP A 148 0.31 4.32 -10.37
C ASP A 148 -1.15 4.62 -10.75
N PRO A 149 -1.61 5.87 -10.57
CA PRO A 149 -2.97 6.27 -10.94
C PRO A 149 -3.34 6.00 -12.41
N ALA A 150 -2.35 5.91 -13.31
CA ALA A 150 -2.60 5.56 -14.71
C ALA A 150 -3.22 4.17 -14.89
N ASP A 151 -3.09 3.27 -13.91
CA ASP A 151 -3.69 1.93 -13.96
C ASP A 151 -5.15 1.90 -13.46
N TYR A 152 -5.65 2.96 -12.81
CA TYR A 152 -7.02 2.99 -12.26
C TYR A 152 -8.10 2.70 -13.31
N PRO A 153 -8.08 3.29 -14.53
CA PRO A 153 -9.14 3.07 -15.51
C PRO A 153 -9.23 1.60 -15.96
N GLN A 154 -8.09 0.95 -16.21
CA GLN A 154 -8.07 -0.46 -16.61
C GLN A 154 -8.60 -1.35 -15.49
N VAL A 155 -8.15 -1.14 -14.25
CA VAL A 155 -8.58 -1.95 -13.10
C VAL A 155 -10.08 -1.79 -12.87
N LEU A 156 -10.60 -0.56 -12.87
CA LEU A 156 -12.04 -0.31 -12.71
C LEU A 156 -12.85 -0.97 -13.83
N ALA A 157 -12.40 -0.90 -15.09
CA ALA A 157 -13.10 -1.52 -16.20
C ALA A 157 -13.25 -3.05 -16.01
N GLU A 158 -12.18 -3.73 -15.58
CA GLU A 158 -12.23 -5.18 -15.32
C GLU A 158 -13.15 -5.53 -14.14
N ILE A 159 -13.08 -4.77 -13.04
CA ILE A 159 -13.93 -4.97 -11.87
C ILE A 159 -15.41 -4.73 -12.22
N LYS A 160 -15.73 -3.68 -12.99
CA LYS A 160 -17.10 -3.41 -13.44
C LYS A 160 -17.64 -4.53 -14.34
N ALA A 161 -16.80 -5.08 -15.21
CA ALA A 161 -17.22 -6.11 -16.15
C ALA A 161 -17.40 -7.49 -15.49
N THR A 162 -16.55 -7.85 -14.52
CA THR A 162 -16.47 -9.24 -14.03
C THR A 162 -16.44 -9.39 -12.51
N GLY A 163 -16.45 -8.28 -11.78
CA GLY A 163 -16.32 -8.24 -10.32
C GLY A 163 -14.89 -8.39 -9.80
N ASN A 164 -13.89 -8.62 -10.67
CA ASN A 164 -12.48 -8.74 -10.30
C ASN A 164 -11.59 -8.35 -11.50
N THR A 165 -10.27 -8.32 -11.30
CA THR A 165 -9.28 -8.19 -12.37
C THR A 165 -8.93 -9.54 -12.99
N THR A 166 -8.29 -9.50 -14.16
CA THR A 166 -7.72 -10.69 -14.78
C THR A 166 -6.37 -11.05 -14.15
N LEU A 167 -5.99 -12.33 -14.23
CA LEU A 167 -4.68 -12.79 -13.75
C LEU A 167 -3.52 -12.10 -14.51
N LYS A 168 -3.70 -11.84 -15.82
CA LYS A 168 -2.72 -11.12 -16.65
C LYS A 168 -2.49 -9.70 -16.12
N THR A 169 -3.56 -8.99 -15.79
CA THR A 169 -3.50 -7.64 -15.20
C THR A 169 -2.79 -7.66 -13.86
N ARG A 170 -3.14 -8.58 -12.96
CA ARG A 170 -2.47 -8.69 -11.66
C ARG A 170 -0.98 -9.01 -11.79
N PHE A 171 -0.60 -9.89 -12.71
CA PHE A 171 0.81 -10.19 -12.95
C PHE A 171 1.58 -8.96 -13.47
N ARG A 172 1.02 -8.23 -14.46
CA ARG A 172 1.62 -6.98 -14.96
C ARG A 172 1.83 -5.97 -13.83
N LEU A 173 0.83 -5.80 -12.97
CA LEU A 173 0.88 -4.89 -11.84
C LEU A 173 1.90 -5.33 -10.77
N ALA A 174 2.00 -6.62 -10.50
CA ALA A 174 3.02 -7.17 -9.60
C ALA A 174 4.45 -6.91 -10.10
N VAL A 175 4.69 -7.01 -11.41
CA VAL A 175 5.97 -6.63 -12.01
C VAL A 175 6.27 -5.13 -11.79
N LYS A 176 5.29 -4.24 -12.00
CA LYS A 176 5.45 -2.80 -11.71
C LYS A 176 5.85 -2.56 -10.26
N VAL A 177 5.25 -3.30 -9.32
CA VAL A 177 5.58 -3.20 -7.89
C VAL A 177 7.04 -3.56 -7.62
N PHE A 178 7.49 -4.74 -8.06
CA PHE A 178 8.85 -5.18 -7.76
C PHE A 178 9.90 -4.29 -8.42
N ALA A 179 9.62 -3.77 -9.62
CA ALA A 179 10.45 -2.74 -10.25
C ALA A 179 10.51 -1.46 -9.39
N LEU A 180 9.36 -0.93 -8.98
CA LEU A 180 9.30 0.27 -8.13
C LEU A 180 10.06 0.10 -6.81
N THR A 181 9.86 -1.02 -6.11
CA THR A 181 10.56 -1.25 -4.83
C THR A 181 12.06 -1.44 -5.03
N SER A 182 12.50 -2.05 -6.14
CA SER A 182 13.92 -2.14 -6.48
C SER A 182 14.54 -0.77 -6.72
N THR A 183 13.84 0.12 -7.43
CA THR A 183 14.28 1.51 -7.64
C THR A 183 14.33 2.27 -6.32
N TYR A 184 13.31 2.12 -5.47
CA TYR A 184 13.23 2.75 -4.16
C TYR A 184 14.42 2.38 -3.25
N ASP A 185 14.71 1.09 -3.11
CA ASP A 185 15.85 0.63 -2.29
C ASP A 185 17.19 1.09 -2.88
N THR A 186 17.32 1.14 -4.21
CA THR A 186 18.52 1.66 -4.89
C THR A 186 18.74 3.13 -4.56
N ALA A 187 17.67 3.95 -4.54
CA ALA A 187 17.77 5.36 -4.18
C ALA A 187 18.23 5.55 -2.73
N ILE A 188 17.72 4.74 -1.79
CA ILE A 188 18.15 4.74 -0.39
C ILE A 188 19.65 4.45 -0.29
N VAL A 189 20.11 3.35 -0.87
CA VAL A 189 21.53 2.95 -0.83
C VAL A 189 22.41 4.03 -1.46
N LYS A 190 22.01 4.55 -2.62
CA LYS A 190 22.77 5.61 -3.32
C LYS A 190 22.96 6.83 -2.43
N TRP A 191 21.91 7.27 -1.73
CA TRP A 191 21.99 8.43 -0.86
C TRP A 191 22.83 8.15 0.39
N LEU A 192 22.59 7.01 1.07
CA LEU A 192 23.34 6.64 2.27
C LEU A 192 24.86 6.49 2.01
N ASN A 193 25.27 6.05 0.81
CA ASN A 193 26.67 5.98 0.42
C ASN A 193 27.36 7.35 0.26
N THR A 194 26.60 8.46 0.21
CA THR A 194 27.17 9.82 0.18
C THR A 194 27.50 10.35 1.57
N VAL A 195 27.05 9.66 2.62
CA VAL A 195 27.25 10.07 4.01
C VAL A 195 28.64 9.62 4.48
N ASP A 196 29.50 10.59 4.79
CA ASP A 196 30.77 10.33 5.45
C ASP A 196 30.59 10.21 6.96
N VAL A 197 30.76 9.00 7.49
CA VAL A 197 30.55 8.66 8.91
C VAL A 197 31.53 9.37 9.85
N GLU A 198 32.71 9.75 9.38
CA GLU A 198 33.73 10.40 10.22
C GLU A 198 33.45 11.90 10.41
N THR A 199 32.80 12.52 9.41
CA THR A 199 32.60 13.98 9.40
C THR A 199 31.14 14.40 9.65
N ASN A 200 30.16 13.53 9.41
CA ASN A 200 28.75 13.87 9.55
C ASN A 200 28.36 14.10 11.02
N PRO A 201 27.69 15.22 11.35
CA PRO A 201 27.33 15.57 12.73
C PRO A 201 26.35 14.61 13.40
N TYR A 202 25.64 13.76 12.65
CA TYR A 202 24.72 12.77 13.21
C TYR A 202 25.43 11.69 14.05
N PHE A 203 26.72 11.43 13.79
CA PHE A 203 27.49 10.40 14.48
C PHE A 203 28.37 10.94 15.62
N LYS A 204 28.27 12.23 15.95
CA LYS A 204 29.01 12.88 17.04
C LYS A 204 28.12 13.02 18.28
#